data_AF-A0A7V1EIL9-F1
#
_entry.id   AF-A0A7V1EIL9-F1
#
_cell.length_a   1.000
_cell.length_b   1.000
_cell.length_c   1.000
_cell.angle_alpha   90.00
_cell.angle_beta   90.00
_cell.angle_gamma   90.00
#
_symmetry.space_group_name_H-M   'P 1'
#
loop_
_entity.id
_entity.type
_entity.pdbx_description
1 polymer ?
#
loop_
_entity_poly.entity_id
_entity_poly.type
_entity_poly.pdbx_seq_one_letter_code
_entity_poly.pdbx_strand_id
1 'polypeptide(L)'
;MIPIVIFLLLINGFSYNFKIKGKTGPPVTLIDVSPSMKSYINNVMEEVKNVKYEHRKVFFSESTAINPAVAGGRFTDITRAILKAKEFNPSAILLISDGNHNFGSLPQNIIADLKIPVFTFGVGKESMRDQRIVDVLFPDHIFKDDTVRIEVILTVKIRLLTLLWQKI
;
A
#
# COMPACT_ATOMS: atom_id res chain seq x y z
N MET A 1 6.69 43.29 -5.58
CA MET A 1 7.82 42.70 -6.33
C MET A 1 7.58 41.25 -6.73
N ILE A 2 7.12 40.38 -5.84
CA ILE A 2 6.80 38.96 -6.15
C ILE A 2 5.85 38.77 -7.36
N PRO A 3 4.79 39.59 -7.55
CA PRO A 3 3.87 39.39 -8.68
C PRO A 3 4.53 39.62 -10.05
N ILE A 4 5.48 40.55 -10.13
CA ILE A 4 6.17 40.93 -11.38
C ILE A 4 7.12 39.81 -11.82
N VAL A 5 7.80 39.17 -10.87
CA VAL A 5 8.68 38.02 -11.13
C VAL A 5 7.88 36.83 -11.63
N ILE A 6 6.74 36.52 -11.01
CA ILE A 6 5.86 35.41 -11.43
C ILE A 6 5.33 35.65 -12.85
N PHE A 7 4.94 36.89 -13.17
CA PHE A 7 4.43 37.25 -14.50
C PHE A 7 5.50 37.15 -15.60
N LEU A 8 6.74 37.58 -15.31
CA LEU A 8 7.89 37.43 -16.21
C LEU A 8 8.23 35.95 -16.46
N LEU A 9 8.12 35.09 -15.44
CA LEU A 9 8.38 33.66 -15.57
C LEU A 9 7.32 32.95 -16.44
N LEU A 10 6.06 33.37 -16.35
CA LEU A 10 4.96 32.85 -17.17
C LEU A 10 5.07 33.26 -18.65
N ILE A 11 5.46 34.51 -18.94
CA ILE A 11 5.63 35.01 -20.33
C ILE A 11 6.78 34.28 -21.05
N ASN A 12 7.86 33.95 -20.34
CA ASN A 12 9.02 33.29 -20.91
C ASN A 12 8.85 31.76 -21.06
N GLY A 13 7.64 31.23 -20.83
CA GLY A 13 7.36 29.80 -21.00
C GLY A 13 8.04 28.89 -19.97
N PHE A 14 8.51 29.42 -18.84
CA PHE A 14 9.09 28.60 -17.78
C PHE A 14 7.98 27.84 -17.04
N SER A 15 7.92 26.52 -17.26
CA SER A 15 7.07 25.63 -16.46
C SER A 15 7.76 25.32 -15.13
N TYR A 16 7.29 25.93 -14.04
CA TYR A 16 7.73 25.58 -12.70
C TYR A 16 6.86 24.49 -12.09
N ASN A 17 7.46 23.32 -11.80
CA ASN A 17 6.82 22.27 -11.03
C ASN A 17 7.02 22.51 -9.53
N PHE A 18 6.08 23.22 -8.90
CA PHE A 18 6.07 23.37 -7.44
C PHE A 18 5.42 22.12 -6.81
N LYS A 19 6.23 21.24 -6.20
CA LYS A 19 5.72 20.26 -5.23
C LYS A 19 5.60 20.92 -3.86
N ILE A 20 4.46 21.54 -3.59
CA ILE A 20 4.09 21.90 -2.23
C ILE A 20 3.85 20.57 -1.50
N LYS A 21 4.82 20.10 -0.70
CA LYS A 21 4.59 19.01 0.25
C LYS A 21 3.59 19.57 1.27
N GLY A 22 2.31 19.20 1.15
CA GLY A 22 1.34 19.44 2.21
C GLY A 22 1.89 18.90 3.53
N LYS A 23 1.57 19.56 4.65
CA LYS A 23 1.84 19.00 5.98
C LYS A 23 1.03 17.70 6.12
N THR A 24 1.65 16.58 5.78
CA THR A 24 1.11 15.24 6.01
C THR A 24 1.36 14.85 7.45
N GLY A 25 0.40 14.16 8.07
CA GLY A 25 0.56 13.57 9.38
C GLY A 25 1.56 12.40 9.38
N PRO A 26 1.85 11.84 10.57
CA PRO A 26 2.66 10.63 10.67
C PRO A 26 2.00 9.47 9.89
N PRO A 27 2.79 8.47 9.44
CA PRO A 27 2.25 7.29 8.80
C PRO A 27 1.21 6.58 9.67
N VAL A 28 0.24 5.92 9.03
CA VAL A 28 -0.76 5.10 9.72
C VAL A 28 -0.43 3.62 9.48
N THR A 29 -0.34 2.84 10.53
CA THR A 29 -0.24 1.37 10.47
C THR A 29 -1.61 0.77 10.77
N LEU A 30 -2.21 0.17 9.75
CA LEU A 30 -3.44 -0.61 9.84
C LEU A 30 -3.06 -2.06 10.20
N ILE A 31 -3.63 -2.57 11.29
CA ILE A 31 -3.32 -3.89 11.84
C ILE A 31 -4.60 -4.71 11.86
N ASP A 32 -4.61 -5.77 11.09
CA ASP A 32 -5.73 -6.70 11.02
C ASP A 32 -5.81 -7.54 12.29
N VAL A 33 -6.95 -7.47 12.98
CA VAL A 33 -7.26 -8.23 14.20
C VAL A 33 -8.41 -9.22 13.98
N SER A 34 -8.72 -9.54 12.73
CA SER A 34 -9.73 -10.53 12.36
C SER A 34 -9.39 -11.94 12.88
N PRO A 35 -10.36 -12.86 12.93
CA PRO A 35 -10.14 -14.20 13.45
C PRO A 35 -9.02 -14.99 12.74
N SER A 36 -8.78 -14.74 11.44
CA SER A 36 -7.72 -15.43 10.68
C SER A 36 -6.31 -14.99 11.09
N MET A 37 -6.17 -13.78 11.66
CA MET A 37 -4.92 -13.22 12.17
C MET A 37 -4.55 -13.69 13.58
N LYS A 38 -5.42 -14.44 14.27
CA LYS A 38 -5.25 -14.82 15.69
C LYS A 38 -3.90 -15.49 16.00
N SER A 39 -3.39 -16.31 15.08
CA SER A 39 -2.12 -17.02 15.25
C SER A 39 -0.88 -16.14 15.08
N TYR A 40 -1.03 -14.97 14.43
CA TYR A 40 0.09 -14.09 14.08
C TYR A 40 0.08 -12.77 14.84
N ILE A 41 -1.06 -12.38 15.41
CA ILE A 41 -1.27 -11.05 15.97
C ILE A 41 -0.28 -10.70 17.09
N ASN A 42 0.12 -11.68 17.92
CA ASN A 42 1.09 -11.43 18.99
C ASN A 42 2.46 -11.03 18.43
N ASN A 43 2.94 -11.76 17.42
CA ASN A 43 4.22 -11.48 16.76
C ASN A 43 4.16 -10.13 16.03
N VAL A 44 3.07 -9.88 15.30
CA VAL A 44 2.84 -8.58 14.63
C VAL A 44 2.89 -7.44 15.64
N MET A 45 2.23 -7.59 16.79
CA MET A 45 2.21 -6.57 17.83
C MET A 45 3.58 -6.34 18.48
N GLU A 46 4.40 -7.39 18.59
CA GLU A 46 5.78 -7.28 19.07
C GLU A 46 6.66 -6.53 18.07
N GLU A 47 6.60 -6.86 16.78
CA GLU A 47 7.33 -6.16 15.73
C GLU A 47 6.91 -4.69 15.61
N VAL A 48 5.61 -4.41 15.69
CA VAL A 48 5.07 -3.04 15.66
C VAL A 48 5.48 -2.24 16.92
N LYS A 49 5.78 -2.88 18.06
CA LYS A 49 6.37 -2.20 19.22
C LYS A 49 7.84 -1.82 18.96
N ASN A 50 8.57 -2.61 18.17
CA ASN A 50 9.98 -2.39 17.87
C ASN A 50 10.22 -1.31 16.80
N VAL A 51 9.17 -0.88 16.09
CA VAL A 51 9.25 0.24 15.13
C VAL A 51 9.53 1.55 15.87
N LYS A 52 10.75 2.07 15.68
CA LYS A 52 11.26 3.30 16.34
C LYS A 52 10.65 4.60 15.81
N TYR A 53 10.09 4.57 14.60
CA TYR A 53 9.52 5.75 13.96
C TYR A 53 8.10 6.02 14.45
N GLU A 54 7.73 7.30 14.58
CA GLU A 54 6.37 7.69 14.95
C GLU A 54 5.37 7.25 13.87
N HIS A 55 4.35 6.50 14.30
CA HIS A 55 3.26 6.05 13.44
C HIS A 55 1.99 5.87 14.27
N ARG A 56 0.84 6.13 13.65
CA ARG A 56 -0.47 5.92 14.27
C ARG A 56 -0.92 4.49 14.05
N LYS A 57 -1.19 3.76 15.13
CA LYS A 57 -1.70 2.38 15.07
C LYS A 57 -3.23 2.40 15.02
N VAL A 58 -3.79 1.72 14.03
CA VAL A 58 -5.23 1.55 13.86
C VAL A 58 -5.50 0.07 13.65
N PHE A 59 -6.37 -0.50 14.47
CA PHE A 59 -6.76 -1.90 14.41
C PHE A 59 -8.04 -2.03 13.62
N PHE A 60 -8.17 -3.09 12.83
CA PHE A 60 -9.37 -3.30 12.05
C PHE A 60 -9.77 -4.78 11.91
N SER A 61 -11.08 -4.99 11.80
CA SER A 61 -11.70 -6.20 11.24
C SER A 61 -12.94 -5.76 10.45
N GLU A 62 -14.16 -5.87 11.00
CA GLU A 62 -15.39 -5.28 10.45
C GLU A 62 -15.48 -3.76 10.70
N SER A 63 -14.85 -3.33 11.80
CA SER A 63 -14.77 -1.94 12.21
C SER A 63 -13.33 -1.54 12.49
N THR A 64 -13.07 -0.24 12.53
CA THR A 64 -11.74 0.33 12.85
C THR A 64 -11.74 0.91 14.24
N ALA A 65 -10.72 0.62 15.05
CA ALA A 65 -10.54 1.24 16.36
C ALA A 65 -9.06 1.51 16.67
N ILE A 66 -8.81 2.40 17.64
CA ILE A 66 -7.45 2.67 18.16
C ILE A 66 -7.04 1.60 19.18
N ASN A 67 -8.01 0.90 19.78
CA ASN A 67 -7.77 -0.19 20.71
C ASN A 67 -8.13 -1.54 20.06
N PRO A 68 -7.22 -2.53 20.05
CA PRO A 68 -7.46 -3.83 19.41
C PRO A 68 -8.66 -4.58 20.00
N ALA A 69 -8.97 -4.39 21.29
CA ALA A 69 -10.12 -5.05 21.94
C ALA A 69 -11.47 -4.57 21.40
N VAL A 70 -11.51 -3.40 20.77
CA VAL A 70 -12.73 -2.75 20.27
C VAL A 70 -12.91 -2.96 18.77
N ALA A 71 -11.81 -3.23 18.04
CA ALA A 71 -11.82 -3.47 16.59
C ALA A 71 -12.23 -4.91 16.22
N GLY A 72 -12.81 -5.69 17.13
CA GLY A 72 -13.20 -7.08 16.90
C GLY A 72 -14.41 -7.23 15.97
N GLY A 73 -14.48 -8.37 15.27
CA GLY A 73 -15.47 -8.66 14.23
C GLY A 73 -15.24 -10.04 13.61
N ARG A 74 -16.18 -10.52 12.79
CA ARG A 74 -16.11 -11.83 12.10
C ARG A 74 -15.43 -11.75 10.74
N PHE A 75 -15.47 -10.58 10.10
CA PHE A 75 -14.92 -10.36 8.76
C PHE A 75 -13.81 -9.32 8.74
N THR A 76 -13.05 -9.29 7.65
CA THR A 76 -11.96 -8.34 7.41
C THR A 76 -12.39 -7.34 6.35
N ASP A 77 -12.51 -6.05 6.68
CA ASP A 77 -12.86 -4.97 5.73
C ASP A 77 -11.67 -4.02 5.56
N ILE A 78 -10.79 -4.37 4.63
CA ILE A 78 -9.55 -3.62 4.34
C ILE A 78 -9.90 -2.28 3.69
N THR A 79 -10.89 -2.25 2.80
CA THR A 79 -11.23 -1.04 2.05
C THR A 79 -11.73 0.05 2.98
N ARG A 80 -12.63 -0.29 3.91
CA ARG A 80 -13.09 0.65 4.94
C ARG A 80 -11.95 1.09 5.85
N ALA A 81 -11.04 0.19 6.21
CA ALA A 81 -9.87 0.54 7.01
C ALA A 81 -8.97 1.58 6.33
N ILE A 82 -8.70 1.42 5.03
CA ILE A 82 -7.93 2.39 4.24
C ILE A 82 -8.67 3.74 4.15
N LEU A 83 -9.97 3.73 3.91
CA LEU A 83 -10.77 4.96 3.85
C LEU A 83 -10.76 5.70 5.20
N LYS A 84 -10.82 4.98 6.31
CA LYS A 84 -10.67 5.56 7.65
C LYS A 84 -9.26 6.05 7.93
N ALA A 85 -8.23 5.35 7.47
CA ALA A 85 -6.85 5.81 7.59
C ALA A 85 -6.61 7.13 6.83
N LYS A 86 -7.27 7.32 5.68
CA LYS A 86 -7.21 8.56 4.88
C LYS A 86 -7.67 9.80 5.65
N GLU A 87 -8.65 9.66 6.56
CA GLU A 87 -9.18 10.78 7.37
C GLU A 87 -8.10 11.42 8.26
N PHE A 88 -7.02 10.70 8.59
CA PHE A 88 -5.89 11.24 9.36
C PHE A 88 -4.87 12.04 8.52
N ASN A 89 -5.08 12.17 7.22
CA ASN A 89 -4.13 12.77 6.27
C ASN A 89 -2.69 12.25 6.42
N PRO A 90 -2.45 10.92 6.46
CA PRO A 90 -1.13 10.36 6.71
C PRO A 90 -0.19 10.54 5.52
N SER A 91 1.11 10.57 5.81
CA SER A 91 2.17 10.54 4.79
C SER A 91 2.25 9.21 4.05
N ALA A 92 1.88 8.11 4.70
CA ALA A 92 1.80 6.77 4.13
C ALA A 92 0.86 5.88 4.98
N ILE A 93 0.35 4.81 4.38
CA ILE A 93 -0.41 3.77 5.08
C ILE A 93 0.38 2.47 4.96
N LEU A 94 0.62 1.78 6.08
CA LEU A 94 1.14 0.42 6.13
C LEU A 94 0.01 -0.51 6.54
N LEU A 95 -0.35 -1.45 5.68
CA LEU A 95 -1.38 -2.46 5.92
C LEU A 95 -0.74 -3.79 6.31
N ILE A 96 -1.06 -4.30 7.49
CA ILE A 96 -0.63 -5.61 7.99
C ILE A 96 -1.85 -6.52 8.07
N SER A 97 -1.91 -7.56 7.24
CA SER A 97 -3.02 -8.51 7.15
C SER A 97 -2.56 -9.82 6.50
N ASP A 98 -3.30 -10.91 6.69
CA ASP A 98 -3.10 -12.15 5.94
C ASP A 98 -3.62 -12.09 4.50
N GLY A 99 -4.43 -11.07 4.18
CA GLY A 99 -4.96 -10.81 2.85
C GLY A 99 -5.85 -11.94 2.28
N ASN A 100 -6.23 -12.92 3.09
CA ASN A 100 -6.97 -14.10 2.62
C ASN A 100 -8.41 -13.76 2.24
N HIS A 101 -9.03 -12.87 3.00
CA HIS A 101 -10.41 -12.46 2.80
C HIS A 101 -10.54 -10.96 2.97
N ASN A 102 -11.28 -10.34 2.05
CA ASN A 102 -11.75 -8.97 2.20
C ASN A 102 -13.26 -8.97 1.98
N PHE A 103 -13.98 -8.42 2.94
CA PHE A 103 -15.41 -8.18 2.87
C PHE A 103 -15.67 -6.83 2.20
N GLY A 104 -16.73 -6.75 1.39
CA GLY A 104 -17.10 -5.52 0.69
C GLY A 104 -16.30 -5.27 -0.59
N SER A 105 -16.10 -3.98 -0.92
CA SER A 105 -15.43 -3.58 -2.14
C SER A 105 -13.94 -3.93 -2.12
N LEU A 106 -13.37 -4.24 -3.29
CA LEU A 106 -11.94 -4.55 -3.41
C LEU A 106 -11.08 -3.30 -3.14
N PRO A 107 -10.02 -3.39 -2.32
CA PRO A 107 -9.14 -2.25 -2.02
C PRO A 107 -8.53 -1.61 -3.28
N GLN A 108 -8.30 -2.42 -4.32
CA GLN A 108 -7.77 -1.98 -5.63
C GLN A 108 -8.61 -0.87 -6.25
N ASN A 109 -9.93 -0.87 -6.00
CA ASN A 109 -10.85 0.11 -6.57
C ASN A 109 -10.64 1.51 -6.01
N ILE A 110 -10.06 1.65 -4.81
CA ILE A 110 -9.84 2.95 -4.17
C ILE A 110 -8.37 3.39 -4.19
N ILE A 111 -7.44 2.44 -4.39
CA ILE A 111 -6.00 2.71 -4.34
C ILE A 111 -5.55 3.59 -5.51
N ALA A 112 -6.12 3.42 -6.71
CA ALA A 112 -5.75 4.22 -7.88
C ALA A 112 -6.00 5.73 -7.68
N ASP A 113 -7.09 6.07 -6.98
CA ASP A 113 -7.47 7.46 -6.70
C ASP A 113 -6.86 7.99 -5.40
N LEU A 114 -6.20 7.13 -4.62
CA LEU A 114 -5.60 7.48 -3.35
C LEU A 114 -4.21 8.10 -3.58
N LYS A 115 -4.09 9.40 -3.37
CA LYS A 115 -2.81 10.14 -3.44
C LYS A 115 -1.83 9.83 -2.29
N ILE A 116 -2.16 8.85 -1.44
CA ILE A 116 -1.37 8.44 -0.28
C ILE A 116 -0.79 7.06 -0.60
N PRO A 117 0.53 6.85 -0.49
CA PRO A 117 1.11 5.53 -0.74
C PRO A 117 0.62 4.52 0.31
N VAL A 118 0.17 3.35 -0.17
CA VAL A 118 -0.24 2.22 0.65
C VAL A 118 0.76 1.08 0.46
N PHE A 119 1.47 0.75 1.53
CA PHE A 119 2.36 -0.40 1.60
C PHE A 119 1.64 -1.57 2.25
N THR A 120 1.91 -2.79 1.79
CA THR A 120 1.28 -4.00 2.33
C THR A 120 2.35 -4.92 2.89
N PHE A 121 2.08 -5.49 4.06
CA PHE A 121 2.88 -6.51 4.70
C PHE A 121 1.97 -7.72 4.96
N GLY A 122 2.12 -8.75 4.12
CA GLY A 122 1.35 -9.98 4.21
C GLY A 122 1.83 -10.85 5.36
N VAL A 123 0.91 -11.33 6.20
CA VAL A 123 1.22 -12.19 7.34
C VAL A 123 0.56 -13.54 7.17
N GLY A 124 1.35 -14.61 7.08
CA GLY A 124 0.81 -15.94 6.87
C GLY A 124 1.88 -16.93 6.48
N LYS A 125 1.47 -18.18 6.19
CA LYS A 125 2.36 -19.12 5.53
C LYS A 125 2.59 -18.65 4.10
N GLU A 126 3.86 -18.49 3.72
CA GLU A 126 4.24 -18.28 2.33
C GLU A 126 3.62 -19.39 1.47
N SER A 127 2.61 -19.04 0.68
CA SER A 127 2.54 -19.67 -0.63
C SER A 127 3.35 -18.74 -1.52
N MET A 128 4.59 -19.15 -1.80
CA MET A 128 5.36 -18.53 -2.86
C MET A 128 4.48 -18.62 -4.10
N ARG A 129 3.90 -17.50 -4.55
CA ARG A 129 3.38 -17.47 -5.92
C ARG A 129 4.61 -17.66 -6.79
N ASP A 130 4.58 -18.64 -7.68
CA ASP A 130 5.65 -18.90 -8.66
C ASP A 130 5.83 -17.64 -9.53
N GLN A 131 6.61 -16.69 -9.03
CA GLN A 131 6.97 -15.45 -9.71
C GLN A 131 8.31 -15.68 -10.39
N ARG A 132 8.35 -15.47 -11.70
CA ARG A 132 9.56 -15.55 -12.50
C ARG A 132 9.80 -14.19 -13.14
N ILE A 133 11.03 -13.68 -13.04
CA ILE A 133 11.48 -12.56 -13.86
C ILE A 133 11.49 -13.05 -15.30
N VAL A 134 10.61 -12.47 -16.12
CA VAL A 134 10.54 -12.79 -17.56
C VAL A 134 11.59 -12.00 -18.30
N ASP A 135 11.78 -10.74 -17.91
CA ASP A 135 12.66 -9.84 -18.61
C ASP A 135 13.09 -8.67 -17.72
N VAL A 136 14.22 -8.05 -18.05
CA VAL A 136 14.71 -6.81 -17.43
C VAL A 136 15.16 -5.89 -18.55
N LEU A 137 14.45 -4.78 -18.72
CA LEU A 137 14.79 -3.75 -19.67
C LEU A 137 15.66 -2.69 -18.97
N PHE A 138 16.88 -2.53 -19.46
CA PHE A 138 17.82 -1.52 -18.99
C PHE A 138 18.60 -0.91 -20.17
N PRO A 139 19.12 0.33 -20.04
CA PRO A 139 19.96 0.93 -21.07
C PRO A 139 21.33 0.26 -21.14
N ASP A 140 21.81 -0.04 -22.36
CA ASP A 140 23.11 -0.69 -22.58
C ASP A 140 24.31 0.15 -22.11
N HIS A 141 24.14 1.47 -22.06
CA HIS A 141 25.18 2.42 -21.67
C HIS A 141 24.60 3.48 -20.74
N ILE A 142 25.36 3.80 -19.67
CA ILE A 142 24.98 4.77 -18.64
C ILE A 142 26.19 5.66 -18.36
N PHE A 143 25.99 6.97 -18.30
CA PHE A 143 27.05 7.90 -17.90
C PHE A 143 27.12 8.02 -16.38
N LYS A 144 28.32 8.30 -15.88
CA LYS A 144 28.53 8.51 -14.45
C LYS A 144 27.64 9.66 -13.96
N ASP A 145 26.92 9.42 -12.87
CA ASP A 145 25.99 10.34 -12.20
C ASP A 145 24.58 10.48 -12.83
N ASP A 146 24.27 9.72 -13.88
CA ASP A 146 22.89 9.65 -14.42
C ASP A 146 22.00 8.73 -13.60
N THR A 147 20.73 9.15 -13.42
CA THR A 147 19.69 8.28 -12.87
C THR A 147 18.97 7.58 -14.01
N VAL A 148 19.03 6.25 -14.06
CA VAL A 148 18.35 5.46 -15.09
C VAL A 148 17.16 4.70 -14.55
N ARG A 149 16.18 4.49 -15.43
CA ARG A 149 15.00 3.68 -15.15
C ARG A 149 15.27 2.25 -15.62
N ILE A 150 15.15 1.30 -14.71
CA ILE A 150 15.15 -0.13 -15.00
C ILE A 150 13.71 -0.62 -14.89
N GLU A 151 13.23 -1.33 -15.91
CA GLU A 151 11.92 -1.98 -15.88
C GLU A 151 12.11 -3.49 -15.75
N VAL A 152 11.52 -4.07 -14.70
CA VAL A 152 11.55 -5.51 -14.45
C VAL A 152 10.17 -6.07 -14.76
N ILE A 153 10.11 -7.01 -15.71
CA ILE A 153 8.86 -7.68 -16.10
C ILE A 153 8.76 -9.01 -15.33
N LEU A 154 7.71 -9.14 -14.52
CA LEU A 154 7.41 -10.35 -13.75
C LEU A 154 6.24 -11.10 -14.38
N THR A 155 6.29 -12.43 -14.39
CA THR A 155 5.10 -13.26 -14.67
C THR A 155 4.74 -14.11 -13.47
N VAL A 156 3.45 -14.34 -13.30
CA VAL A 156 2.88 -15.21 -12.27
C VAL A 156 2.39 -16.47 -12.96
N LYS A 157 2.95 -17.63 -12.60
CA LYS A 157 2.42 -18.90 -13.08
C LYS A 157 1.15 -19.23 -12.29
N ILE A 158 -0.02 -18.97 -12.86
CA ILE A 158 -1.27 -19.48 -12.31
C ILE A 158 -1.31 -20.99 -12.62
N ARG A 159 -1.25 -21.84 -11.59
CA ARG A 159 -1.65 -23.26 -11.74
C ARG A 159 -3.14 -23.28 -12.03
N LEU A 160 -3.50 -23.36 -13.31
CA LEU A 160 -4.81 -23.88 -13.72
C LEU A 160 -4.88 -25.33 -13.25
N LEU A 161 -5.55 -25.56 -12.12
CA LEU A 161 -6.14 -26.86 -11.83
C LEU A 161 -7.21 -27.10 -12.90
N THR A 162 -6.80 -27.86 -13.92
CA THR A 162 -7.60 -28.79 -14.71
C THR A 162 -9.10 -28.49 -14.73
N LEU A 163 -9.54 -27.60 -15.65
CA LEU A 163 -10.90 -27.65 -16.17
C LEU A 163 -11.00 -28.90 -17.04
N LEU A 164 -11.43 -29.99 -16.41
CA LEU A 164 -11.91 -31.18 -17.10
C LEU A 164 -13.07 -30.75 -18.01
N TRP A 165 -12.91 -31.09 -19.28
CA TRP A 165 -13.93 -31.00 -20.30
C TRP A 165 -15.22 -31.70 -19.85
N GLN A 166 -16.37 -31.06 -20.08
CA GLN A 166 -17.51 -31.76 -20.64
C GLN A 166 -18.37 -30.80 -21.46
N LYS A 167 -18.36 -31.03 -22.77
CA LYS A 167 -19.50 -30.75 -23.67
C LYS A 167 -20.72 -31.48 -23.11
N ILE A 168 -21.80 -30.76 -22.81
CA ILE A 168 -23.13 -30.92 -23.39
C ILE A 168 -23.71 -29.52 -23.55
#